data_AF-A0A7X8CVE3-F1
#
_entry.id   AF-A0A7X8CVE3-F1
#
_cell.length_a   1.000
_cell.length_b   1.000
_cell.length_c   1.000
_cell.angle_alpha   90.00
_cell.angle_beta   90.00
_cell.angle_gamma   90.00
#
_symmetry.space_group_name_H-M   'P 1'
#
loop_
_entity.id
_entity.type
_entity.pdbx_description
1 polymer ?
#
loop_
_entity_poly.entity_id
_entity_poly.type
_entity_poly.pdbx_seq_one_letter_code
_entity_poly.pdbx_strand_id
1 'polypeptide(L)'
;MLQTLAYYLAFLIIGLASASFGPGLPEFARNTGAGLAALSSLFLFHRVGYIAGSLGGGRLLDRTRGNRLTGLVLGLIALGLVSVSRAASLPVLLA
;
A
#
# COMPACT_ATOMS: atom_id res chain seq x y z
N MET A 1 -5.24 -15.03 22.12
CA MET A 1 -3.86 -14.54 22.02
C MET A 1 -3.33 -14.49 20.59
N LEU A 2 -3.38 -15.59 19.82
CA LEU A 2 -2.81 -15.61 18.45
C LEU A 2 -3.43 -14.55 17.51
N GLN A 3 -4.75 -14.32 17.61
CA GLN A 3 -5.43 -13.30 16.81
C GLN A 3 -4.95 -11.88 17.12
N THR A 4 -4.78 -11.54 18.41
CA THR A 4 -4.26 -10.24 18.84
C THR A 4 -2.84 -10.01 18.32
N LEU A 5 -1.98 -11.03 18.39
CA LEU A 5 -0.64 -10.99 17.82
C LEU A 5 -0.68 -10.75 16.30
N ALA A 6 -1.59 -11.43 15.59
CA ALA A 6 -1.77 -11.24 14.15
C ALA A 6 -2.20 -9.81 13.81
N TYR A 7 -3.06 -9.19 14.62
CA TYR A 7 -3.44 -7.79 14.46
C TYR A 7 -2.26 -6.82 14.67
N TYR A 8 -1.44 -7.06 15.70
CA TYR A 8 -0.23 -6.27 15.91
C TYR A 8 0.77 -6.40 14.76
N LEU A 9 0.98 -7.62 14.26
CA LEU A 9 1.82 -7.86 13.09
C LEU A 9 1.25 -7.20 11.84
N ALA A 10 -0.06 -7.27 11.62
CA ALA A 10 -0.73 -6.61 10.51
C ALA A 10 -0.48 -5.10 10.53
N PHE A 11 -0.67 -4.47 11.69
CA PHE A 11 -0.40 -3.05 11.89
C PHE A 11 1.06 -2.69 11.60
N LEU A 12 2.00 -3.52 12.10
CA LEU A 12 3.43 -3.33 11.86
C LEU A 12 3.79 -3.44 10.37
N ILE A 13 3.28 -4.45 9.67
CA ILE A 13 3.52 -4.65 8.22
C ILE A 13 2.98 -3.48 7.41
N ILE A 14 1.77 -3.01 7.72
CA ILE A 14 1.15 -1.85 7.05
C ILE A 14 2.01 -0.60 7.27
N GLY A 15 2.46 -0.37 8.50
CA GLY A 15 3.36 0.74 8.83
C GLY A 15 4.69 0.66 8.08
N LEU A 16 5.32 -0.52 8.04
CA LEU A 16 6.58 -0.74 7.34
C LEU A 16 6.45 -0.47 5.84
N ALA A 17 5.40 -1.02 5.21
CA ALA A 17 5.13 -0.84 3.79
C ALA A 17 4.90 0.64 3.44
N SER A 18 4.13 1.35 4.27
CA SER A 18 3.86 2.79 4.09
C SER A 18 5.12 3.64 4.24
N ALA A 19 5.94 3.35 5.26
CA ALA A 19 7.19 4.08 5.51
C ALA A 19 8.25 3.83 4.43
N SER A 20 8.25 2.66 3.80
CA SER A 20 9.26 2.26 2.82
C SER A 20 9.25 3.11 1.54
N PHE A 21 8.12 3.74 1.19
CA PHE A 21 8.02 4.59 0.00
C PHE A 21 8.89 5.85 0.07
N GLY A 22 9.05 6.45 1.25
CA GLY A 22 9.86 7.66 1.44
C GLY A 22 11.33 7.50 1.02
N PRO A 23 12.10 6.58 1.65
CA PRO A 23 13.50 6.36 1.30
C PRO A 23 13.70 5.69 -0.06
N GLY A 24 12.68 5.00 -0.62
CA GLY A 24 12.75 4.38 -1.95
C GLY A 24 12.64 5.36 -3.12
N LEU A 25 12.15 6.59 -2.90
CA LEU A 25 11.94 7.59 -3.95
C LEU A 25 13.15 7.88 -4.84
N PRO A 26 14.37 8.10 -4.30
CA PRO A 26 15.53 8.41 -5.12
C PRO A 26 15.91 7.23 -6.01
N GLU A 27 15.69 6.01 -5.53
CA GLU A 27 15.98 4.78 -6.27
C GLU A 27 14.95 4.56 -7.39
N PHE A 28 13.66 4.84 -7.13
CA PHE A 28 12.64 4.85 -8.17
C PHE A 28 12.92 5.89 -9.25
N ALA A 29 13.37 7.09 -8.88
CA ALA A 29 13.76 8.13 -9.83
C ALA A 29 14.92 7.68 -10.74
N ARG A 30 15.92 7.01 -10.16
CA ARG A 30 17.06 6.44 -10.92
C ARG A 30 16.63 5.32 -11.86
N ASN A 31 15.81 4.39 -11.37
CA ASN A 31 15.42 3.21 -12.16
C ASN A 31 14.42 3.53 -13.28
N THR A 32 13.60 4.57 -13.12
CA THR A 32 12.56 4.92 -14.10
C THR A 32 12.91 6.12 -14.98
N GLY A 33 13.98 6.86 -14.66
CA GLY A 33 14.32 8.12 -15.33
C GLY A 33 13.30 9.24 -15.12
N ALA A 34 12.34 9.05 -14.22
CA ALA A 34 11.27 10.02 -13.95
C ALA A 34 11.80 11.23 -13.19
N GLY A 35 11.34 12.42 -13.56
CA GLY A 35 11.50 13.59 -12.70
C GLY A 35 10.75 13.40 -11.37
N LEU A 36 11.28 13.98 -10.29
CA LEU A 36 10.68 13.95 -8.94
C LEU A 36 9.19 14.36 -8.95
N ALA A 37 8.81 15.27 -9.87
CA ALA A 37 7.44 15.73 -10.07
C ALA A 37 6.47 14.61 -10.50
N ALA A 38 6.94 13.64 -11.29
CA ALA A 38 6.13 12.47 -11.66
C ALA A 38 5.94 11.54 -10.45
N LEU A 39 6.98 11.36 -9.62
CA LEU A 39 6.89 10.58 -8.38
C LEU A 39 5.97 11.21 -7.33
N SER A 40 5.80 12.54 -7.31
CA SER A 40 4.79 13.17 -6.43
C SER A 40 3.36 12.75 -6.77
N SER A 41 3.07 12.37 -8.02
CA SER A 41 1.75 11.82 -8.37
C SER A 41 1.49 10.45 -7.72
N LEU A 42 2.54 9.64 -7.51
CA LEU A 42 2.42 8.37 -6.77
C LEU A 42 1.91 8.60 -5.34
N PHE A 43 2.41 9.63 -4.66
CA PHE A 43 1.88 10.01 -3.34
C PHE A 43 0.44 10.51 -3.41
N LEU A 44 0.08 11.25 -4.46
CA LEU A 44 -1.29 11.70 -4.65
C LEU A 44 -2.24 10.49 -4.81
N PHE A 45 -1.91 9.56 -5.70
CA PHE A 45 -2.67 8.32 -5.90
C PHE A 45 -2.72 7.48 -4.62
N HIS A 46 -1.60 7.35 -3.89
CA HIS A 46 -1.56 6.66 -2.60
C HIS A 46 -2.51 7.30 -1.58
N ARG A 47 -2.53 8.63 -1.47
CA ARG A 47 -3.43 9.35 -0.54
C ARG A 47 -4.89 9.23 -0.96
N VAL A 48 -5.19 9.32 -2.25
CA VAL A 48 -6.55 9.14 -2.78
C VAL A 48 -7.03 7.71 -2.48
N GLY A 49 -6.20 6.71 -2.78
CA GLY A 49 -6.48 5.31 -2.45
C GLY A 49 -6.65 5.08 -0.95
N TYR A 50 -5.84 5.71 -0.12
CA TYR A 50 -5.96 5.64 1.34
C TYR A 50 -7.28 6.22 1.86
N ILE A 51 -7.70 7.39 1.35
CA ILE A 51 -8.97 8.03 1.72
C ILE A 51 -10.14 7.16 1.26
N ALA A 52 -10.15 6.75 -0.01
CA ALA A 52 -11.19 5.88 -0.56
C ALA A 52 -11.28 4.54 0.22
N GLY A 53 -10.12 3.95 0.52
CA GLY A 53 -10.00 2.72 1.29
C GLY A 53 -10.43 2.88 2.74
N SER A 54 -10.17 4.02 3.40
CA SER A 54 -10.66 4.29 4.76
C SER A 54 -12.17 4.45 4.81
N LEU A 55 -12.74 5.20 3.87
CA LEU A 55 -14.18 5.44 3.79
C LEU A 55 -14.95 4.14 3.49
N GLY A 56 -14.47 3.36 2.52
CA GLY A 56 -15.08 2.07 2.16
C GLY A 56 -14.78 0.95 3.17
N GLY A 57 -13.54 0.91 3.66
CA GLY A 57 -13.02 -0.13 4.54
C GLY A 57 -13.67 -0.11 5.92
N GLY A 58 -13.96 1.06 6.48
CA GLY A 58 -14.69 1.15 7.76
C GLY A 58 -16.06 0.49 7.68
N ARG A 59 -16.83 0.80 6.63
CA ARG A 59 -18.16 0.21 6.41
C ARG A 59 -18.10 -1.29 6.10
N LEU A 60 -17.03 -1.76 5.46
CA LEU A 60 -16.83 -3.17 5.18
C LEU A 60 -16.42 -3.95 6.44
N LEU A 61 -15.62 -3.33 7.32
CA LEU A 61 -15.20 -3.88 8.61
C LEU A 61 -16.40 -4.03 9.56
N ASP A 62 -17.34 -3.08 9.54
CA ASP A 62 -18.58 -3.16 10.32
C ASP A 62 -19.52 -4.29 9.85
N ARG A 63 -19.46 -4.66 8.56
CA ARG A 63 -20.35 -5.65 7.94
C ARG A 63 -19.77 -7.07 7.90
N THR A 64 -18.46 -7.23 8.07
CA THR A 64 -17.78 -8.52 7.91
C THR A 64 -17.00 -8.90 9.17
N ARG A 65 -16.70 -10.20 9.33
CA ARG A 65 -15.84 -10.65 10.43
C ARG A 65 -14.44 -10.04 10.25
N GLY A 66 -14.03 -9.16 11.16
CA GLY A 66 -12.77 -8.40 11.09
C GLY A 66 -11.55 -9.21 10.66
N ASN A 67 -11.39 -10.44 11.20
CA ASN A 67 -10.26 -11.31 10.86
C ASN A 67 -10.17 -11.64 9.36
N ARG A 68 -11.30 -11.89 8.68
CA ARG A 68 -11.30 -12.22 7.24
C ARG A 68 -10.94 -10.99 6.41
N LEU A 69 -11.45 -9.83 6.80
CA LEU A 69 -11.17 -8.60 6.08
C LEU A 69 -9.69 -8.20 6.23
N THR A 70 -9.13 -8.30 7.43
CA THR A 70 -7.70 -8.02 7.67
C THR A 70 -6.80 -8.94 6.84
N GLY A 71 -7.10 -10.24 6.77
CA GLY A 71 -6.36 -11.18 5.92
C GLY A 71 -6.43 -10.82 4.43
N LEU A 72 -7.62 -10.44 3.94
CA LEU A 72 -7.80 -10.01 2.55
C LEU A 72 -7.03 -8.74 2.23
N VAL A 73 -7.07 -7.74 3.13
CA VAL A 73 -6.34 -6.47 2.95
C VAL A 73 -4.83 -6.70 2.95
N LEU A 74 -4.31 -7.55 3.84
CA LEU A 74 -2.89 -7.91 3.82
C LEU A 74 -2.49 -8.62 2.51
N GLY A 75 -3.36 -9.47 1.97
CA GLY A 75 -3.15 -10.09 0.66
C GLY A 75 -3.11 -9.07 -0.48
N LEU A 76 -4.02 -8.08 -0.48
CA LEU A 76 -4.03 -7.00 -1.46
C LEU A 76 -2.77 -6.12 -1.36
N ILE A 77 -2.32 -5.80 -0.13
CA ILE A 77 -1.07 -5.05 0.08
C ILE A 77 0.13 -5.83 -0.45
N ALA A 78 0.21 -7.13 -0.18
CA ALA A 78 1.28 -7.98 -0.69
C ALA A 78 1.30 -8.04 -2.22
N LEU A 79 0.12 -8.20 -2.85
CA LEU A 79 -0.01 -8.14 -4.31
C LEU A 79 0.44 -6.80 -4.87
N GLY A 80 0.02 -5.69 -4.26
CA GLY A 80 0.43 -4.34 -4.67
C GLY A 80 1.96 -4.14 -4.59
N LEU A 81 2.59 -4.58 -3.50
CA LEU A 81 4.05 -4.50 -3.33
C LEU A 81 4.80 -5.33 -4.37
N VAL A 82 4.30 -6.53 -4.71
CA VAL A 82 4.89 -7.37 -5.77
C VAL A 82 4.74 -6.71 -7.12
N SER A 83 3.57 -6.14 -7.43
CA SER A 83 3.33 -5.40 -8.68
C SER A 83 4.27 -4.21 -8.81
N VAL A 84 4.42 -3.40 -7.75
CA VAL A 84 5.37 -2.26 -7.74
C VAL A 84 6.81 -2.72 -7.91
N SER A 85 7.22 -3.79 -7.23
CA SER A 85 8.59 -4.32 -7.34
C SER A 85 8.88 -4.91 -8.72
N ARG A 86 7.85 -5.35 -9.46
CA ARG A 86 7.96 -5.88 -10.83
C ARG A 86 7.80 -4.81 -11.91
N ALA A 87 7.19 -3.67 -11.58
CA ALA A 87 6.97 -2.58 -12.51
C ALA A 87 8.29 -1.84 -12.78
N ALA A 88 8.97 -2.19 -13.88
CA ALA A 88 10.15 -1.48 -14.37
C ALA A 88 9.81 -0.18 -15.13
N SER A 89 8.55 0.28 -15.14
CA SER A 89 8.11 1.42 -15.95
C SER A 89 6.98 2.23 -15.28
N LEU A 90 7.14 3.56 -15.25
CA LEU A 90 6.19 4.57 -14.71
C LEU A 90 4.71 4.37 -15.07
N PRO A 91 4.33 4.01 -16.32
CA PRO A 91 2.91 3.83 -16.65
C PRO A 91 2.27 2.63 -15.92
N VAL A 92 3.05 1.63 -15.49
CA VAL A 92 2.55 0.48 -14.71
C VAL A 92 2.43 0.81 -13.22
N LEU A 93 3.10 1.87 -12.75
CA LEU A 93 2.97 2.38 -11.39
C LEU A 93 1.76 3.32 -11.19
N LEU A 94 1.21 3.83 -12.29
CA LEU A 94 0.07 4.76 -12.31
C LEU A 94 -1.24 4.14 -12.84
N ALA A 95 -1.17 2.97 -13.46
CA ALA A 95 -2.31 2.20 -13.97
C ALA A 95 -2.69 1.06 -13.03
#